data_AF-A0A2W0B3Q5-F1
#
_entry.id   AF-A0A2W0B3Q5-F1
#
_cell.length_a   1.000
_cell.length_b   1.000
_cell.length_c   1.000
_cell.angle_alpha   90.00
_cell.angle_beta   90.00
_cell.angle_gamma   90.00
#
_symmetry.space_group_name_H-M   'P 1'
#
loop_
_entity.id
_entity.type
_entity.pdbx_description
1 polymer ?
#
loop_
_entity_poly.entity_id
_entity_poly.type
_entity_poly.pdbx_seq_one_letter_code
_entity_poly.pdbx_strand_id
1 'polypeptide(L)'
;MNSLFGAIGLTYEYQPSRVLYRGTGAFRRTYRPAVGDLIVWPGHVGIVVDPEEKTFVSALRTGVKVATYTSKYWKRRGRPRFLRYRLSVTPTIGWEIAGGNESEILNKSGTN
;
A
#
# COMPACT_ATOMS: atom_id res chain seq x y z
N MET A 1 14.37 13.52 -3.24
CA MET A 1 12.92 13.27 -3.08
C MET A 1 12.35 12.67 -4.37
N ASN A 2 11.64 11.54 -4.33
CA ASN A 2 10.95 10.97 -5.50
C ASN A 2 9.49 11.43 -5.49
N SER A 3 9.15 12.32 -6.42
CA SER A 3 7.91 13.12 -6.50
C SER A 3 6.63 12.36 -6.87
N LEU A 4 6.63 11.03 -6.95
CA LEU A 4 5.48 10.26 -7.42
C LEU A 4 4.43 9.98 -6.33
N PHE A 5 4.82 9.96 -5.06
CA PHE A 5 3.96 9.47 -3.97
C PHE A 5 3.14 10.57 -3.25
N GLY A 6 3.48 11.85 -3.45
CA GLY A 6 2.74 12.96 -2.84
C GLY A 6 1.37 13.23 -3.48
N ALA A 7 1.14 12.79 -4.72
CA ALA A 7 -0.05 13.13 -5.48
C ALA A 7 -1.31 12.31 -5.13
N ILE A 8 -1.18 11.23 -4.34
CA ILE A 8 -2.27 10.25 -4.14
C ILE A 8 -2.87 10.24 -2.72
N GLY A 9 -2.50 11.18 -1.84
CA GLY A 9 -3.13 11.33 -0.52
C GLY A 9 -3.02 10.13 0.42
N LEU A 10 -2.26 9.09 0.06
CA LEU A 10 -1.96 7.96 0.92
C LEU A 10 -0.90 8.41 1.93
N THR A 11 -1.32 8.64 3.17
CA THR A 11 -0.46 8.80 4.35
C THR A 11 0.21 7.47 4.66
N TYR A 12 1.10 7.06 3.75
CA TYR A 12 2.05 6.00 4.04
C TYR A 12 3.42 6.64 4.23
N GLU A 13 4.02 6.38 5.38
CA GLU A 13 5.38 6.85 5.65
C GLU A 13 6.30 6.33 4.54
N TYR A 14 6.96 7.26 3.84
CA TYR A 14 7.77 6.93 2.68
C TYR A 14 8.88 5.93 3.10
N GLN A 15 8.80 4.70 2.59
CA GLN A 15 9.81 3.68 2.86
C GLN A 15 10.80 3.57 1.69
N PRO A 16 12.12 3.50 1.95
CA PRO A 16 13.10 3.28 0.90
C PRO A 16 12.83 1.99 0.11
N SER A 17 13.12 1.99 -1.19
CA SER A 17 12.93 0.83 -2.07
C SER A 17 13.58 -0.46 -1.55
N ARG A 18 14.73 -0.37 -0.87
CA ARG A 18 15.39 -1.53 -0.24
C ARG A 18 14.59 -2.12 0.91
N VAL A 19 13.94 -1.27 1.72
CA VAL A 19 13.09 -1.69 2.84
C VAL A 19 11.83 -2.36 2.28
N LEU A 20 11.17 -1.73 1.30
CA LEU A 20 10.03 -2.32 0.59
C LEU A 20 10.39 -3.66 -0.07
N TYR A 21 11.55 -3.74 -0.72
CA TYR A 21 11.99 -4.96 -1.41
C TYR A 21 12.26 -6.10 -0.43
N ARG A 22 12.84 -5.83 0.74
CA ARG A 22 13.02 -6.85 1.80
C ARG A 22 11.67 -7.31 2.35
N GLY A 23 10.74 -6.36 2.52
CA GLY A 23 9.40 -6.58 3.03
C GLY A 23 9.16 -5.72 4.27
N THR A 24 7.92 -5.26 4.43
CA THR A 24 7.47 -4.47 5.59
C THR A 24 6.12 -4.99 6.07
N GLY A 25 5.77 -4.68 7.33
CA GLY A 25 4.49 -5.11 7.91
C GLY A 25 3.27 -4.58 7.15
N ALA A 26 3.33 -3.36 6.63
CA ALA A 26 2.16 -2.73 6.00
C ALA A 26 1.99 -3.00 4.50
N PHE A 27 2.86 -3.80 3.89
CA PHE A 27 2.63 -4.33 2.56
C PHE A 27 2.52 -5.86 2.58
N ARG A 28 1.62 -6.39 1.77
CA ARG A 28 1.58 -7.82 1.46
C ARG A 28 2.22 -8.05 0.11
N ARG A 29 3.16 -9.00 0.04
CA ARG A 29 3.68 -9.47 -1.25
C ARG A 29 2.57 -10.15 -2.05
N THR A 30 2.43 -9.80 -3.32
CA THR A 30 1.51 -10.45 -4.26
C THR A 30 2.28 -10.99 -5.47
N TYR A 31 1.73 -12.02 -6.11
CA TYR A 31 2.23 -12.58 -7.36
C TYR A 31 1.28 -12.33 -8.54
N ARG A 32 0.06 -11.87 -8.24
CA ARG A 32 -0.93 -11.41 -9.21
C ARG A 32 -1.15 -9.91 -8.95
N PRO A 33 -0.37 -9.04 -9.62
CA PRO A 33 -0.51 -7.60 -9.41
C PRO A 33 -1.87 -7.11 -9.91
N ALA A 34 -2.41 -6.10 -9.24
CA ALA A 34 -3.55 -5.32 -9.70
C ALA A 34 -3.10 -3.87 -9.95
N VAL A 35 -3.97 -3.11 -10.62
CA VAL A 35 -3.82 -1.65 -10.75
C VAL A 35 -3.65 -1.03 -9.37
N GLY A 36 -2.66 -0.16 -9.21
CA GLY A 36 -2.33 0.51 -7.96
C GLY A 36 -1.38 -0.25 -7.03
N ASP A 37 -1.09 -1.54 -7.29
CA ASP A 37 -0.04 -2.24 -6.55
C ASP A 37 1.33 -1.63 -6.85
N LEU A 38 2.23 -1.67 -5.87
CA LEU A 38 3.61 -1.27 -6.09
C LEU A 38 4.37 -2.36 -6.82
N ILE A 39 5.26 -1.95 -7.71
CA ILE A 39 6.30 -2.79 -8.30
C ILE A 39 7.67 -2.28 -7.85
N VAL A 40 8.46 -3.16 -7.23
CA VAL A 40 9.67 -2.79 -6.48
C VAL A 40 10.90 -3.56 -6.96
N TRP A 41 11.98 -2.83 -7.20
CA TRP A 41 13.34 -3.34 -7.35
C TRP A 41 14.24 -2.73 -6.26
N PRO A 42 15.40 -3.33 -5.94
CA PRO A 42 16.42 -2.61 -5.18
C PRO A 42 16.79 -1.32 -5.92
N GLY A 43 16.51 -0.16 -5.31
CA GLY A 43 16.79 1.16 -5.89
C GLY A 43 15.69 1.77 -6.76
N HIS A 44 14.53 1.12 -6.93
CA HIS A 44 13.42 1.69 -7.70
C HIS A 44 12.04 1.20 -7.25
N VAL A 45 11.05 2.08 -7.32
CA VAL A 45 9.63 1.78 -7.04
C VAL A 45 8.80 2.45 -8.11
N GLY A 46 7.77 1.75 -8.58
CA GLY A 46 6.72 2.32 -9.40
C GLY A 46 5.35 1.75 -9.02
N ILE A 47 4.32 2.15 -9.76
CA ILE A 47 2.92 1.76 -9.53
C ILE A 47 2.40 1.05 -10.77
N VAL A 48 1.86 -0.16 -10.60
CA VAL A 48 1.24 -0.91 -11.69
C VAL A 48 0.02 -0.17 -12.21
N VAL A 49 -0.08 0.02 -13.52
CA VAL A 49 -1.22 0.69 -14.16
C VAL A 49 -2.03 -0.23 -15.05
N ASP A 50 -1.39 -1.24 -15.65
CA ASP A 50 -2.08 -2.29 -16.40
C ASP A 50 -1.35 -3.63 -16.19
N PRO A 51 -1.90 -4.56 -15.40
CA PRO A 51 -1.33 -5.88 -15.18
C PRO A 51 -1.31 -6.78 -16.45
N GLU A 52 -2.29 -6.61 -17.34
CA GLU A 52 -2.43 -7.42 -18.56
C GLU A 52 -1.36 -7.03 -19.58
N GLU A 53 -1.23 -5.72 -19.83
CA GLU A 53 -0.17 -5.14 -20.67
C GLU A 53 1.18 -5.05 -19.96
N LYS A 54 1.23 -5.42 -18.68
CA LYS A 54 2.43 -5.46 -17.84
C LYS A 54 3.12 -4.11 -17.74
N THR A 55 2.33 -3.05 -17.62
CA THR A 55 2.79 -1.68 -17.55
C THR A 55 2.70 -1.08 -16.16
N PHE A 56 3.57 -0.11 -15.91
CA PHE A 56 3.64 0.61 -14.65
C PHE A 56 4.15 2.04 -14.87
N VAL A 57 3.83 2.92 -13.93
CA VAL A 57 4.37 4.28 -13.88
C VAL A 57 5.69 4.27 -13.11
N SER A 58 6.75 4.74 -13.78
CA SER A 58 8.11 4.89 -13.26
C SER A 58 8.44 6.37 -13.13
N ALA A 59 8.74 6.82 -11.91
CA ALA A 59 9.36 8.13 -11.71
C ALA A 59 10.87 8.03 -11.89
N LEU A 60 11.36 8.67 -12.95
CA LEU A 60 12.78 8.83 -13.25
C LEU A 60 13.22 10.26 -12.96
N ARG A 61 14.53 10.52 -12.90
CA ARG A 61 15.06 11.90 -12.81
C ARG A 61 14.59 12.78 -13.96
N THR A 62 14.28 12.19 -15.12
CA THR A 62 13.79 12.88 -16.32
C THR A 62 12.27 13.03 -16.37
N GLY A 63 11.57 12.75 -15.26
CA GLY A 63 10.12 12.79 -15.19
C GLY A 63 9.46 11.42 -15.08
N VAL A 64 8.14 11.44 -15.05
CA VAL A 64 7.27 10.26 -14.88
C VAL A 64 6.96 9.66 -16.26
N LYS A 65 7.15 8.35 -16.42
CA LYS A 65 6.85 7.63 -17.67
C LYS A 65 6.13 6.32 -17.40
N VAL A 66 5.22 5.94 -18.28
CA VAL A 66 4.68 4.57 -18.33
C VAL A 66 5.69 3.68 -19.06
N ALA A 67 5.97 2.50 -18.52
CA ALA A 67 6.87 1.53 -19.12
C ALA A 67 6.37 0.10 -18.86
N THR A 68 6.75 -0.84 -19.72
CA THR A 68 6.47 -2.27 -19.52
C THR A 68 7.56 -2.92 -18.67
N TYR A 69 7.20 -3.56 -17.56
CA TYR A 69 8.16 -4.21 -16.65
C TYR A 69 8.79 -5.49 -17.21
N THR A 70 8.37 -5.92 -18.41
CA THR A 70 8.97 -7.03 -19.17
C THR A 70 10.03 -6.61 -20.18
N SER A 71 10.28 -5.30 -20.34
CA SER A 71 11.29 -4.80 -21.27
C SER A 71 12.71 -5.27 -20.88
N LYS A 72 13.64 -5.29 -21.85
CA LYS A 72 15.04 -5.71 -21.62
C LYS A 72 15.69 -4.91 -20.48
N TYR A 73 15.41 -3.60 -20.42
CA TYR A 73 15.92 -2.72 -19.37
C TYR A 73 15.48 -3.17 -17.97
N TRP A 74 14.18 -3.40 -17.77
CA TRP A 74 13.61 -3.78 -16.47
C TRP A 74 13.95 -5.22 -16.06
N LYS A 75 14.04 -6.14 -17.02
CA LYS A 75 14.55 -7.50 -16.78
C LYS A 75 16.01 -7.50 -16.31
N ARG A 76 16.87 -6.69 -16.93
CA ARG A 76 18.28 -6.55 -16.53
C ARG A 76 18.44 -5.95 -15.13
N ARG A 77 17.48 -5.13 -14.69
CA ARG A 77 17.45 -4.59 -13.32
C ARG A 77 17.17 -5.66 -12.25
N GLY A 78 16.74 -6.85 -12.68
CA GLY A 78 16.47 -8.00 -11.82
C GLY A 78 14.97 -8.28 -11.64
N ARG A 79 14.67 -9.20 -10.72
CA ARG A 79 13.29 -9.63 -10.47
C ARG A 79 12.54 -8.61 -9.61
N PRO A 80 11.45 -8.00 -10.12
CA PRO A 80 10.62 -7.14 -9.28
C PRO A 80 9.87 -7.95 -8.21
N ARG A 81 9.45 -7.26 -7.16
CA ARG A 81 8.44 -7.72 -6.20
C ARG A 81 7.20 -6.84 -6.33
N PHE A 82 6.03 -7.47 -6.34
CA PHE A 82 4.76 -6.74 -6.31
C PHE A 82 4.24 -6.69 -4.88
N LEU A 83 3.80 -5.51 -4.45
CA LEU A 83 3.36 -5.25 -3.09
C LEU A 83 2.00 -4.57 -3.10
N ARG A 84 1.04 -5.15 -2.37
CA ARG A 84 -0.27 -4.55 -2.13
C ARG A 84 -0.31 -3.91 -0.76
N TYR A 85 -0.78 -2.67 -0.68
CA TYR A 85 -0.96 -1.99 0.59
C TYR A 85 -1.96 -2.76 1.47
N ARG A 86 -1.61 -2.96 2.74
CA ARG A 86 -2.55 -3.46 3.73
C ARG A 86 -3.28 -2.25 4.29
N LEU A 87 -4.57 -2.13 3.99
CA LEU A 87 -5.42 -1.25 4.78
C LEU A 87 -5.43 -1.82 6.20
N SER A 88 -4.81 -1.10 7.13
CA SER A 88 -5.09 -1.28 8.55
C SER A 88 -6.50 -0.73 8.78
N VAL A 89 -7.52 -1.53 8.46
CA VAL A 89 -8.83 -1.28 9.04
C VAL A 89 -8.66 -1.67 10.49
N THR A 90 -8.35 -0.71 11.36
CA THR A 90 -8.81 -0.84 12.74
C THR A 90 -10.31 -0.61 12.61
N PRO A 91 -11.17 -1.63 12.73
CA PRO A 91 -12.59 -1.36 12.82
C PRO A 91 -12.79 -0.59 14.11
N THR A 92 -12.88 0.73 14.04
CA THR A 92 -13.47 1.52 15.13
C THR A 92 -14.93 1.14 15.13
N ILE A 93 -15.31 0.20 16.00
CA ILE A 93 -16.71 -0.16 16.13
C ILE A 93 -17.38 1.01 16.85
N GLY A 94 -18.36 1.62 16.19
CA GLY A 94 -19.01 2.85 16.65
C GLY A 94 -19.73 2.76 18.01
N TRP A 95 -19.80 1.60 18.66
CA TRP A 95 -20.36 1.46 20.01
C TRP A 95 -19.38 1.79 21.14
N GLU A 96 -18.07 1.93 20.87
CA GLU A 96 -17.06 2.24 21.91
C GLU A 96 -16.89 3.76 22.14
N ILE A 97 -17.35 4.60 21.20
CA ILE A 97 -17.31 6.08 21.30
C ILE A 97 -18.61 6.66 21.87
N ALA A 98 -19.71 5.90 21.81
CA ALA A 98 -20.96 6.25 22.47
C ALA A 98 -20.85 5.85 23.95
N GLY A 99 -20.27 6.73 24.75
CA GLY A 99 -20.12 6.57 26.19
C GLY A 99 -21.40 6.09 26.87
N GLY A 100 -21.36 4.87 27.37
CA GLY A 100 -22.36 4.28 28.23
C GLY A 100 -21.66 3.34 29.18
N ASN A 101 -21.35 3.86 30.37
CA ASN A 101 -20.98 3.10 31.54
C ASN A 101 -21.81 1.80 31.66
N GLU A 102 -21.16 0.64 31.50
CA GLU A 102 -21.78 -0.69 31.56
C GLU A 102 -22.39 -1.00 32.94
N SER A 103 -21.91 -0.36 34.01
CA SER A 103 -22.45 -0.50 35.37
C SER A 103 -23.66 0.39 35.68
N GLU A 104 -24.13 1.24 34.75
CA GLU A 104 -25.40 1.98 34.91
C GLU A 104 -26.61 1.22 34.33
N ILE A 105 -26.38 0.37 33.32
CA ILE A 105 -27.44 -0.37 32.61
C ILE A 105 -27.89 -1.60 33.41
N LEU A 106 -26.99 -2.23 34.18
CA LEU A 106 -27.30 -3.39 35.01
C LEU A 106 -28.06 -3.07 36.31
N ASN A 107 -28.08 -1.81 36.76
CA ASN A 107 -28.75 -1.40 38.01
C ASN A 107 -30.17 -0.84 37.79
N LYS A 108 -30.63 -0.66 36.55
CA LYS A 108 -31.99 -0.16 36.24
C LYS A 108 -32.97 -1.23 35.80
N SER A 109 -32.55 -2.50 35.73
CA SER A 109 -33.41 -3.64 35.38
C SER A 109 -33.86 -4.48 36.59
N GLY A 110 -33.67 -4.00 37.82
CA GLY A 110 -34.01 -4.75 39.02
C GLY A 110 -34.53 -3.89 40.17
N THR A 111 -35.79 -3.45 40.10
CA THR A 111 -36.68 -3.37 41.27
C THR A 111 -38.12 -3.51 40.81
N ASN A 112 -38.75 -4.55 41.34
CA ASN A 112 -40.19 -4.82 41.37
C ASN A 112 -40.91 -3.83 42.28
#